data_AF-A0A934Q064-F1
#
_entry.id   AF-A0A934Q064-F1
#
_cell.length_a   1.000
_cell.length_b   1.000
_cell.length_c   1.000
_cell.angle_alpha   90.00
_cell.angle_beta   90.00
_cell.angle_gamma   90.00
#
_symmetry.space_group_name_H-M   'P 1'
#
loop_
_entity.id
_entity.type
_entity.pdbx_description
1 polymer ?
#
loop_
_entity_poly.entity_id
_entity_poly.type
_entity_poly.pdbx_seq_one_letter_code
_entity_poly.pdbx_strand_id
1 'polypeptide(L)'
;MPPPTPPPKKKTALDDPYQYGDTIPAPEAEERNTDTAWALFTELSEKQERKFQPTTTGSVPADLPTDLGAPAGFETTAPTALGEAAAGAAAAAGDLEALMQEARRNNRVCPHLAAWQALYDMLPGKQQVNGQWQPPLPIPPQAWRVTSAMVKRLCLRDHLEWAASHGAAQQVLAFLKSLPEEHWLHME
;
A
#
# COMPACT_ATOMS: atom_id res chain seq x y z
N MET A 1 -44.31 -33.76 17.69
CA MET A 1 -44.02 -32.49 18.39
C MET A 1 -43.93 -31.40 17.32
N PRO A 2 -44.75 -30.34 17.37
CA PRO A 2 -44.66 -29.23 16.42
C PRO A 2 -43.40 -28.37 16.72
N PRO A 3 -42.79 -27.73 15.70
CA PRO A 3 -41.63 -26.87 15.91
C PRO A 3 -42.03 -25.55 16.60
N PRO A 4 -41.13 -24.94 17.39
CA PRO A 4 -41.41 -23.67 18.08
C PRO A 4 -41.56 -22.53 17.08
N THR A 5 -42.60 -21.72 17.27
CA THR A 5 -42.86 -20.49 16.51
C THR A 5 -41.75 -19.46 16.74
N PRO A 6 -41.30 -18.74 15.69
CA PRO A 6 -40.27 -17.72 15.84
C PRO A 6 -40.80 -16.50 16.62
N PRO A 7 -39.95 -15.83 17.43
CA PRO A 7 -40.35 -14.66 18.22
C PRO A 7 -40.61 -13.44 17.33
N PRO A 8 -41.46 -12.49 17.78
CA PRO A 8 -41.81 -11.32 16.99
C PRO A 8 -40.61 -10.38 16.82
N LYS A 9 -40.33 -9.99 15.57
CA LYS A 9 -39.30 -8.99 15.25
C LYS A 9 -39.76 -7.62 15.78
N LYS A 10 -38.96 -7.03 16.66
CA LYS A 10 -39.17 -5.65 17.13
C LYS A 10 -38.91 -4.70 15.94
N LYS A 11 -39.86 -3.82 15.64
CA LYS A 11 -39.69 -2.78 14.63
C LYS A 11 -38.64 -1.79 15.11
N THR A 12 -37.64 -1.51 14.30
CA THR A 12 -36.55 -0.59 14.63
C THR A 12 -36.89 0.76 14.03
N ALA A 13 -36.47 1.87 14.64
CA ALA A 13 -36.70 3.23 14.12
C ALA A 13 -36.08 3.48 12.72
N LEU A 14 -35.32 2.52 12.17
CA LEU A 14 -34.80 2.52 10.81
C LEU A 14 -35.84 2.14 9.73
N ASP A 15 -36.97 1.53 10.11
CA ASP A 15 -37.99 1.05 9.16
C ASP A 15 -39.02 2.14 8.77
N ASP A 16 -38.99 3.32 9.42
CA ASP A 16 -39.88 4.44 9.09
C ASP A 16 -39.26 5.36 8.02
N PRO A 17 -40.05 5.85 7.04
CA PRO A 17 -39.55 6.73 6.00
C PRO A 17 -39.08 8.07 6.59
N TYR A 18 -37.81 8.39 6.36
CA TYR A 18 -37.16 9.60 6.86
C TYR A 18 -37.89 10.88 6.43
N GLN A 19 -38.32 11.70 7.39
CA GLN A 19 -38.95 13.00 7.13
C GLN A 19 -37.95 14.16 7.32
N TYR A 20 -38.13 15.23 6.54
CA TYR A 20 -37.27 16.42 6.62
C TYR A 20 -37.47 17.12 7.98
N GLY A 21 -36.46 17.02 8.85
CA GLY A 21 -36.51 17.47 10.24
C GLY A 21 -36.26 16.36 11.26
N ASP A 22 -36.25 15.09 10.83
CA ASP A 22 -35.89 13.97 11.69
C ASP A 22 -34.39 14.00 12.02
N THR A 23 -34.09 13.92 13.31
CA THR A 23 -32.73 13.67 13.79
C THR A 23 -32.29 12.30 13.30
N ILE A 24 -31.16 12.23 12.60
CA ILE A 24 -30.57 10.96 12.17
C ILE A 24 -30.42 10.08 13.42
N PRO A 25 -31.08 8.91 13.48
CA PRO A 25 -30.94 8.02 14.62
C PRO A 25 -29.47 7.66 14.78
N ALA A 26 -28.89 8.05 15.91
CA ALA A 26 -27.51 7.67 16.22
C ALA A 26 -27.44 6.15 16.23
N PRO A 27 -26.56 5.52 15.44
CA PRO A 27 -26.43 4.08 15.47
C PRO A 27 -26.01 3.68 16.88
N GLU A 28 -26.85 2.89 17.55
CA GLU A 28 -26.52 2.29 18.83
C GLU A 28 -25.39 1.29 18.53
N ALA A 29 -24.16 1.68 18.86
CA ALA A 29 -23.00 0.81 18.70
C ALA A 29 -23.11 -0.30 19.75
N GLU A 30 -23.66 -1.45 19.36
CA GLU A 30 -23.47 -2.68 20.13
C GLU A 30 -21.98 -3.04 20.08
N GLU A 31 -21.22 -2.57 21.07
CA GLU A 31 -19.85 -3.02 21.33
C GLU A 31 -19.91 -4.47 21.84
N ARG A 32 -20.09 -5.43 20.92
CA ARG A 32 -19.91 -6.83 21.25
C ARG A 32 -18.43 -7.05 21.57
N ASN A 33 -18.15 -7.28 22.85
CA ASN A 33 -16.86 -7.63 23.46
C ASN A 33 -15.78 -8.03 22.44
N THR A 34 -14.76 -7.20 22.32
CA THR A 34 -13.61 -7.32 21.41
C THR A 34 -12.88 -8.66 21.50
N ASP A 35 -12.90 -9.32 22.66
CA ASP A 35 -12.33 -10.67 22.84
C ASP A 35 -13.08 -11.75 22.04
N THR A 36 -14.41 -11.64 21.89
CA THR A 36 -15.22 -12.61 21.13
C THR A 36 -14.96 -12.50 19.64
N ALA A 37 -14.68 -11.28 19.13
CA ALA A 37 -14.39 -11.05 17.72
C ALA A 37 -13.03 -11.63 17.32
N TRP A 38 -12.02 -11.47 18.17
CA TRP A 38 -10.70 -12.07 17.94
C TRP A 38 -10.74 -13.59 18.04
N ALA A 39 -11.47 -14.16 19.00
CA ALA A 39 -11.62 -15.61 19.11
C ALA A 39 -12.28 -16.23 17.86
N LEU A 40 -13.31 -15.59 17.30
CA LEU A 40 -13.96 -16.02 16.06
C LEU A 40 -13.03 -15.93 14.84
N PHE A 41 -12.16 -14.92 14.79
CA PHE A 41 -11.16 -14.78 13.73
C PHE A 41 -10.12 -15.91 13.79
N THR A 42 -9.63 -16.24 14.99
CA THR A 42 -8.67 -17.34 15.18
C THR A 42 -9.29 -18.68 14.78
N GLU A 43 -10.53 -18.95 15.20
CA GLU A 43 -11.23 -20.20 14.88
C GLU A 43 -11.48 -20.35 13.36
N LEU A 44 -11.82 -19.26 12.66
CA LEU A 44 -11.97 -19.24 11.20
C LEU A 44 -10.65 -19.50 10.48
N SER A 45 -9.55 -18.92 10.98
CA SER A 45 -8.21 -19.08 10.40
C SER A 45 -7.72 -20.51 10.55
N GLU A 46 -7.85 -21.11 11.73
CA GLU A 46 -7.49 -22.52 11.96
C GLU A 46 -8.33 -23.49 11.10
N LYS A 47 -9.61 -23.17 10.88
CA LYS A 47 -10.48 -23.94 9.97
C LYS A 47 -10.04 -23.84 8.50
N GLN A 48 -9.44 -22.72 8.09
CA GLN A 48 -8.88 -22.58 6.75
C GLN A 48 -7.54 -23.31 6.64
N GLU A 49 -6.63 -23.12 7.59
CA GLU A 49 -5.30 -23.75 7.59
C GLU A 49 -5.38 -25.28 7.62
N ARG A 50 -6.35 -25.86 8.35
CA ARG A 50 -6.61 -27.31 8.35
C ARG A 50 -6.96 -27.90 6.97
N LYS A 51 -7.45 -27.09 6.02
CA LYS A 51 -7.82 -27.56 4.67
C LYS A 51 -6.64 -27.58 3.70
N PHE A 52 -5.52 -26.98 4.06
CA PHE A 52 -4.32 -27.03 3.24
C PHE A 52 -3.42 -28.17 3.74
N GLN A 53 -3.18 -29.17 2.89
CA GLN A 53 -2.14 -30.15 3.19
C GLN A 53 -0.76 -29.49 3.09
N PRO A 54 0.20 -29.88 3.95
CA PRO A 54 1.57 -29.39 3.85
C PRO A 54 2.13 -29.77 2.48
N THR A 55 2.47 -28.78 1.67
CA THR A 55 3.11 -28.95 0.38
C THR A 55 4.52 -29.49 0.64
N THR A 56 4.67 -30.80 0.61
CA THR A 56 6.00 -31.42 0.53
C THR A 56 6.61 -30.99 -0.80
N THR A 57 7.75 -30.30 -0.74
CA THR A 57 8.60 -30.07 -1.90
C THR A 57 9.14 -31.42 -2.35
N GLY A 58 8.46 -32.06 -3.31
CA GLY A 58 8.93 -33.27 -3.95
C GLY A 58 10.21 -32.98 -4.71
N SER A 59 11.35 -33.41 -4.17
CA SER A 59 12.60 -33.51 -4.94
C SER A 59 12.42 -34.59 -5.99
N VAL A 60 12.35 -34.20 -7.26
CA VAL A 60 12.33 -35.12 -8.40
C VAL A 60 13.79 -35.48 -8.72
N PRO A 61 14.28 -36.72 -8.51
CA PRO A 61 15.44 -37.18 -9.24
C PRO A 61 14.99 -37.43 -10.69
N ALA A 62 15.47 -36.60 -11.59
CA ALA A 62 15.31 -36.79 -13.02
C ALA A 62 16.16 -37.99 -13.46
N ASP A 63 15.54 -39.15 -13.54
CA ASP A 63 16.02 -40.24 -14.39
C ASP A 63 14.79 -40.87 -15.06
N LEU A 64 14.54 -40.45 -16.30
CA LEU A 64 13.56 -41.09 -17.18
C LEU A 64 14.26 -41.43 -18.51
N PRO A 65 14.06 -42.65 -19.02
CA PRO A 65 14.77 -43.18 -20.16
C PRO A 65 14.38 -42.45 -21.44
N THR A 66 15.40 -42.21 -22.25
CA THR A 66 15.30 -41.73 -23.62
C THR A 66 14.55 -42.75 -24.48
N ASP A 67 13.73 -42.21 -25.38
CA ASP A 67 13.05 -42.87 -26.51
C ASP A 67 11.63 -43.38 -26.23
N LEU A 68 10.65 -42.69 -26.82
CA LEU A 68 9.54 -43.26 -27.60
C LEU A 68 8.67 -42.11 -28.20
N GLY A 69 8.88 -41.85 -29.49
CA GLY A 69 7.88 -41.46 -30.51
C GLY A 69 6.88 -40.30 -30.24
N ALA A 70 7.04 -39.20 -30.97
CA ALA A 70 6.05 -38.12 -31.14
C ALA A 70 4.73 -38.61 -31.80
N PRO A 71 3.58 -37.91 -31.67
CA PRO A 71 3.33 -36.77 -32.58
C PRO A 71 2.46 -35.60 -32.05
N ALA A 72 2.65 -34.45 -32.69
CA ALA A 72 1.68 -33.37 -32.99
C ALA A 72 0.75 -32.82 -31.89
N GLY A 73 0.88 -31.50 -31.61
CA GLY A 73 -0.31 -30.68 -31.37
C GLY A 73 -0.36 -29.75 -30.16
N PHE A 74 0.74 -29.50 -29.45
CA PHE A 74 0.75 -28.47 -28.41
C PHE A 74 1.49 -27.23 -28.90
N GLU A 75 0.76 -26.32 -29.53
CA GLU A 75 1.21 -24.94 -29.65
C GLU A 75 1.39 -24.37 -28.25
N THR A 76 2.60 -23.94 -27.94
CA THR A 76 2.91 -23.21 -26.71
C THR A 76 2.11 -21.91 -26.76
N THR A 77 1.03 -21.84 -25.99
CA THR A 77 0.33 -20.59 -25.74
C THR A 77 1.26 -19.71 -24.91
N ALA A 78 2.11 -18.96 -25.61
CA ALA A 78 2.83 -17.86 -25.01
C ALA A 78 1.77 -16.88 -24.49
N PRO A 79 1.76 -16.53 -23.20
CA PRO A 79 0.88 -15.46 -22.73
C PRO A 79 1.26 -14.21 -23.51
N THR A 80 0.27 -13.62 -24.18
CA THR A 80 0.36 -12.27 -24.74
C THR A 80 1.02 -11.37 -23.71
N ALA A 81 2.28 -11.03 -23.94
CA ALA A 81 2.98 -10.06 -23.12
C ALA A 81 2.22 -8.75 -23.27
N LEU A 82 1.45 -8.40 -22.24
CA LEU A 82 1.00 -7.03 -22.05
C LEU A 82 2.26 -6.18 -22.12
N GLY A 83 2.23 -5.19 -23.02
CA GLY A 83 3.41 -4.61 -23.63
C GLY A 83 4.54 -4.22 -22.68
N GLU A 84 5.73 -4.19 -23.26
CA GLU A 84 7.02 -3.71 -22.76
C GLU A 84 6.99 -2.38 -21.97
N ALA A 85 5.86 -1.65 -21.99
CA ALA A 85 5.57 -0.52 -21.12
C ALA A 85 5.38 -0.88 -19.63
N ALA A 86 5.00 -2.11 -19.29
CA ALA A 86 4.81 -2.53 -17.89
C ALA A 86 6.14 -2.82 -17.16
N ALA A 87 7.19 -3.21 -17.89
CA ALA A 87 8.51 -3.48 -17.30
C ALA A 87 9.18 -2.19 -16.77
N GLY A 88 8.99 -1.06 -17.47
CA GLY A 88 9.45 0.25 -17.00
C GLY A 88 8.73 0.71 -15.72
N ALA A 89 7.42 0.45 -15.62
CA ALA A 89 6.64 0.76 -14.43
C ALA A 89 6.98 -0.15 -13.24
N ALA A 90 7.29 -1.44 -13.48
CA ALA A 90 7.70 -2.37 -12.44
C ALA A 90 9.10 -2.06 -11.87
N ALA A 91 10.05 -1.64 -12.70
CA ALA A 91 11.35 -1.15 -12.23
C ALA A 91 11.21 0.14 -11.41
N ALA A 92 10.38 1.08 -11.87
CA ALA A 92 10.07 2.30 -11.13
C ALA A 92 9.36 2.02 -9.79
N ALA A 93 8.53 0.97 -9.73
CA ALA A 93 7.88 0.54 -8.49
C ALA A 93 8.88 -0.04 -7.48
N GLY A 94 9.85 -0.85 -7.93
CA GLY A 94 10.94 -1.33 -7.07
C GLY A 94 11.83 -0.20 -6.55
N ASP A 95 12.13 0.79 -7.40
CA ASP A 95 12.88 1.98 -7.00
C ASP A 95 12.09 2.87 -6.02
N LEU A 96 10.78 2.98 -6.17
CA LEU A 96 9.90 3.70 -5.24
C LEU A 96 9.84 3.02 -3.88
N GLU A 97 9.68 1.69 -3.84
CA GLU A 97 9.67 0.93 -2.59
C GLU A 97 11.00 1.09 -1.84
N ALA A 98 12.13 0.99 -2.54
CA ALA A 98 13.45 1.22 -1.98
C ALA A 98 13.63 2.67 -1.46
N LEU A 99 13.12 3.67 -2.19
CA LEU A 99 13.10 5.07 -1.74
C LEU A 99 12.28 5.26 -0.46
N MET A 100 11.07 4.68 -0.43
CA MET A 100 10.19 4.75 0.74
C MET A 100 10.81 4.06 1.95
N GLN A 101 11.50 2.94 1.74
CA GLN A 101 12.18 2.19 2.80
C GLN A 101 13.35 3.01 3.37
N GLU A 102 14.18 3.62 2.53
CA GLU A 102 15.30 4.44 2.99
C GLU A 102 14.83 5.74 3.69
N ALA A 103 13.74 6.35 3.20
CA ALA A 103 13.14 7.53 3.82
C ALA A 103 12.50 7.25 5.19
N ARG A 104 12.12 6.00 5.49
CA ARG A 104 11.54 5.57 6.78
C ARG A 104 12.54 4.86 7.69
N ARG A 105 13.76 4.60 7.20
CA ARG A 105 14.80 3.93 7.97
C ARG A 105 15.10 4.72 9.24
N ASN A 106 15.40 4.04 10.35
CA ASN A 106 15.79 4.67 11.62
C ASN A 106 14.81 5.73 12.15
N ASN A 107 13.49 5.56 11.93
CA ASN A 107 12.46 6.54 12.33
C ASN A 107 12.62 7.93 11.69
N ARG A 108 13.27 8.00 10.52
CA ARG A 108 13.35 9.22 9.72
C ARG A 108 11.95 9.67 9.28
N VAL A 109 11.71 10.98 9.36
CA VAL A 109 10.47 11.64 8.95
C VAL A 109 10.70 12.37 7.64
N CYS A 110 11.72 13.23 7.61
CA CYS A 110 12.06 14.04 6.44
C CYS A 110 13.49 14.59 6.54
N PRO A 111 14.15 14.87 5.41
CA PRO A 111 15.42 15.59 5.43
C PRO A 111 15.23 17.03 5.93
N HIS A 112 16.29 17.62 6.47
CA HIS A 112 16.32 19.02 6.87
C HIS A 112 16.03 19.93 5.66
N LEU A 113 15.54 21.15 5.91
CA LEU A 113 15.02 22.04 4.86
C LEU A 113 16.00 22.26 3.70
N ALA A 114 17.30 22.44 3.98
CA ALA A 114 18.32 22.65 2.96
C ALA A 114 18.50 21.42 2.04
N ALA A 115 18.55 20.22 2.63
CA ALA A 115 18.65 18.96 1.89
C ALA A 115 17.36 18.66 1.13
N TRP A 116 16.19 19.02 1.68
CA TRP A 116 14.92 18.90 0.98
C TRP A 116 14.86 19.83 -0.24
N GLN A 117 15.29 21.09 -0.12
CA GLN A 117 15.34 21.99 -1.28
C GLN A 117 16.24 21.44 -2.40
N ALA A 118 17.42 20.92 -2.05
CA ALA A 118 18.29 20.25 -3.02
C ALA A 118 17.61 19.03 -3.68
N LEU A 119 16.87 18.22 -2.91
CA LEU A 119 16.05 17.12 -3.45
C LEU A 119 15.03 17.63 -4.46
N TYR A 120 14.29 18.70 -4.12
CA TYR A 120 13.28 19.29 -4.99
C TYR A 120 13.88 19.85 -6.28
N ASP A 121 15.08 20.42 -6.23
CA ASP A 121 15.75 20.97 -7.41
C ASP A 121 16.23 19.88 -8.38
N MET A 122 16.51 18.68 -7.89
CA MET A 122 16.84 17.52 -8.73
C MET A 122 15.62 16.91 -9.44
N LEU A 123 14.38 17.25 -9.04
CA LEU A 123 13.18 16.69 -9.66
C LEU A 123 12.93 17.30 -11.06
N PRO A 124 12.90 16.49 -12.13
CA PRO A 124 12.58 16.97 -13.46
C PRO A 124 11.06 17.15 -13.64
N GLY A 125 10.69 17.91 -14.67
CA GLY A 125 9.30 17.94 -15.17
C GLY A 125 8.30 18.70 -14.30
N LYS A 126 8.75 19.64 -13.45
CA LYS A 126 7.86 20.48 -12.61
C LYS A 126 6.80 21.16 -13.48
N GLN A 127 5.54 20.77 -13.33
CA GLN A 127 4.42 21.28 -14.12
C GLN A 127 3.32 21.79 -13.20
N GLN A 128 2.61 22.81 -13.69
CA GLN A 128 1.43 23.32 -13.00
C GLN A 128 0.20 22.72 -13.68
N VAL A 129 -0.43 21.75 -13.02
CA VAL A 129 -1.66 21.10 -13.47
C VAL A 129 -2.82 21.66 -12.65
N ASN A 130 -3.81 22.25 -13.33
CA ASN A 130 -5.01 22.80 -12.71
C ASN A 130 -4.72 23.83 -11.60
N GLY A 131 -3.67 24.64 -11.77
CA GLY A 131 -3.26 25.65 -10.81
C GLY A 131 -2.44 25.11 -9.62
N GLN A 132 -2.30 23.79 -9.48
CA GLN A 132 -1.46 23.14 -8.49
C GLN A 132 -0.13 22.71 -9.11
N TRP A 133 0.97 22.89 -8.39
CA TRP A 133 2.26 22.39 -8.84
C TRP A 133 2.38 20.89 -8.56
N GLN A 134 2.81 20.14 -9.55
CA GLN A 134 3.21 18.75 -9.43
C GLN A 134 4.71 18.66 -9.81
N PRO A 135 5.59 18.26 -8.87
CA PRO A 135 5.30 17.85 -7.49
C PRO A 135 4.93 19.04 -6.59
N PRO A 136 4.22 18.80 -5.46
CA PRO A 136 3.84 19.85 -4.52
C PRO A 136 5.07 20.62 -4.04
N LEU A 137 4.94 21.94 -3.83
CA LEU A 137 6.08 22.75 -3.38
C LEU A 137 6.61 22.23 -2.04
N PRO A 138 7.93 22.30 -1.82
CA PRO A 138 8.48 22.05 -0.50
C PRO A 138 7.89 23.04 0.49
N ILE A 139 7.66 22.57 1.72
CA ILE A 139 7.08 23.38 2.80
C ILE A 139 7.98 24.60 3.03
N PRO A 140 7.44 25.84 3.00
CA PRO A 140 8.25 27.02 3.19
C PRO A 140 8.88 27.04 4.60
N PRO A 141 10.09 27.62 4.77
CA PRO A 141 10.83 27.63 6.04
C PRO A 141 10.00 28.10 7.23
N GLN A 142 9.09 29.05 7.00
CA GLN A 142 8.23 29.63 8.02
C GLN A 142 7.14 28.65 8.48
N ALA A 143 6.53 27.92 7.54
CA ALA A 143 5.52 26.90 7.85
C ALA A 143 6.15 25.63 8.43
N TRP A 144 7.42 25.36 8.13
CA TRP A 144 8.14 24.17 8.59
C TRP A 144 8.05 23.93 10.10
N ARG A 145 8.10 24.98 10.92
CA ARG A 145 8.07 24.85 12.39
C ARG A 145 6.68 24.50 12.93
N VAL A 146 5.62 24.92 12.24
CA VAL A 146 4.23 24.72 12.67
C VAL A 146 3.61 23.45 12.07
N THR A 147 4.15 22.97 10.95
CA THR A 147 3.70 21.73 10.31
C THR A 147 4.13 20.50 11.11
N SER A 148 3.17 19.60 11.36
CA SER A 148 3.43 18.34 12.07
C SER A 148 4.38 17.42 11.28
N ALA A 149 5.07 16.53 12.00
CA ALA A 149 5.96 15.54 11.40
C ALA A 149 5.24 14.67 10.35
N MET A 150 3.97 14.34 10.57
CA MET A 150 3.19 13.51 9.65
C MET A 150 2.98 14.19 8.29
N VAL A 151 2.65 15.49 8.27
CA VAL A 151 2.46 16.23 7.01
C VAL A 151 3.79 16.36 6.26
N LYS A 152 4.91 16.55 6.97
CA LYS A 152 6.25 16.54 6.35
C LYS A 152 6.56 15.21 5.68
N ARG A 153 6.25 14.09 6.34
CA ARG A 153 6.41 12.75 5.76
C ARG A 153 5.55 12.57 4.51
N LEU A 154 4.30 13.05 4.53
CA LEU A 154 3.40 12.96 3.39
C LEU A 154 3.93 13.75 2.19
N CYS A 155 4.33 15.01 2.40
CA CYS A 155 4.93 15.81 1.33
C CYS A 155 6.18 15.13 0.76
N LEU A 156 7.08 14.62 1.60
CA LEU A 156 8.26 13.89 1.11
C LEU A 156 7.86 12.69 0.26
N ARG A 157 6.89 11.88 0.70
CA ARG A 157 6.40 10.73 -0.08
C ARG A 157 5.94 11.16 -1.46
N ASP A 158 5.14 12.21 -1.57
CA ASP A 158 4.62 12.68 -2.85
C ASP A 158 5.75 13.14 -3.79
N HIS A 159 6.84 13.70 -3.24
CA HIS A 159 8.05 14.03 -4.02
C HIS A 159 8.79 12.77 -4.50
N LEU A 160 8.86 11.73 -3.67
CA LEU A 160 9.48 10.46 -4.04
C LEU A 160 8.68 9.72 -5.11
N GLU A 161 7.35 9.73 -5.00
CA GLU A 161 6.47 9.20 -6.03
C GLU A 161 6.66 9.94 -7.35
N TRP A 162 6.74 11.28 -7.30
CA TRP A 162 7.05 12.08 -8.49
C TRP A 162 8.39 11.72 -9.12
N ALA A 163 9.44 11.56 -8.29
CA ALA A 163 10.76 11.14 -8.75
C ALA A 163 10.70 9.78 -9.47
N ALA A 164 9.93 8.83 -8.93
CA ALA A 164 9.74 7.52 -9.53
C ALA A 164 8.98 7.59 -10.87
N SER A 165 7.89 8.37 -10.95
CA SER A 165 7.14 8.53 -12.19
C SER A 165 7.95 9.19 -13.32
N HIS A 166 8.95 10.01 -12.98
CA HIS A 166 9.79 10.74 -13.95
C HIS A 166 11.16 10.10 -14.18
N GLY A 167 11.41 8.90 -13.65
CA GLY A 167 12.68 8.17 -13.83
C GLY A 167 13.88 8.79 -13.09
N ALA A 168 13.65 9.69 -12.13
CA ALA A 168 14.70 10.31 -11.31
C ALA A 168 14.92 9.58 -9.96
N ALA A 169 14.22 8.46 -9.73
CA ALA A 169 14.25 7.75 -8.45
C ALA A 169 15.66 7.31 -8.02
N GLN A 170 16.48 6.80 -8.95
CA GLN A 170 17.84 6.33 -8.63
C GLN A 170 18.76 7.47 -8.15
N GLN A 171 18.66 8.66 -8.77
CA GLN A 171 19.44 9.82 -8.35
C GLN A 171 19.02 10.30 -6.96
N VAL A 172 17.72 10.38 -6.72
CA VAL A 172 17.18 10.73 -5.40
C VAL A 172 17.59 9.70 -4.36
N LEU A 173 17.55 8.40 -4.68
CA LEU A 173 17.92 7.33 -3.76
C LEU A 173 19.42 7.38 -3.42
N ALA A 174 20.30 7.63 -4.40
CA ALA A 174 21.71 7.85 -4.16
C ALA A 174 21.95 9.07 -3.26
N PHE A 175 21.21 10.16 -3.49
CA PHE A 175 21.26 11.36 -2.65
C PHE A 175 20.81 11.07 -1.21
N LEU A 176 19.68 10.37 -1.02
CA LEU A 176 19.20 9.98 0.31
C LEU A 176 20.19 9.10 1.07
N LYS A 177 20.89 8.19 0.38
CA LYS A 177 21.95 7.36 0.98
C LYS A 177 23.21 8.14 1.34
N SER A 178 23.50 9.22 0.60
CA SER A 178 24.66 10.09 0.88
C SER A 178 24.44 11.05 2.05
N LEU A 179 23.18 11.27 2.45
CA LEU A 179 22.81 12.18 3.52
C LEU A 179 23.11 11.58 4.90
N PRO A 180 23.92 12.24 5.76
CA PRO A 180 24.18 11.77 7.12
C PRO A 180 22.93 11.95 7.99
N GLU A 181 22.81 11.14 9.05
CA GLU A 181 21.63 11.10 9.92
C GLU A 181 21.33 12.43 10.61
N GLU A 182 22.35 13.25 10.85
CA GLU A 182 22.22 14.61 11.41
C GLU A 182 21.37 15.54 10.54
N HIS A 183 21.30 15.27 9.23
CA HIS A 183 20.52 16.05 8.28
C HIS A 183 19.10 15.51 8.12
N TRP A 184 18.69 14.55 8.97
CA TRP A 184 17.34 14.01 9.01
C TRP A 184 16.59 14.44 10.27
N LEU A 185 15.31 14.76 10.08
CA LEU A 185 14.36 14.91 11.17
C LEU A 185 13.85 13.53 11.57
N HIS A 186 13.99 13.19 12.84
CA HIS A 186 13.49 11.96 13.43
C HIS A 186 12.15 12.19 14.14
N MET A 187 11.33 11.14 14.21
CA MET A 187 10.15 11.13 15.07
C MET A 187 10.63 10.79 16.47
N GLU A 188 10.55 11.75 17.40
CA GLU A 188 10.67 11.48 18.85
C GLU A 188 9.48 10.66 19.37
#